data_AF-A0A7W9XPU7-F1
#
_entry.id   AF-A0A7W9XPU7-F1
#
_cell.length_a   1.000
_cell.length_b   1.000
_cell.length_c   1.000
_cell.angle_alpha   90.00
_cell.angle_beta   90.00
_cell.angle_gamma   90.00
#
_symmetry.space_group_name_H-M   'P 1'
#
loop_
_entity.id
_entity.type
_entity.pdbx_description
1 polymer ?
#
loop_
_entity_poly.entity_id
_entity_poly.type
_entity_poly.pdbx_seq_one_letter_code
_entity_poly.pdbx_strand_id
1 'polypeptide(L)'
;MPSDLDIYKPEKYKDNALFGPESRKLWRELIKSGWTDAIRKLHPNEPIYTFWDYLRNAYGRNAGLRLDHFLLNELLVGRLKAIGVDKDVRGREHSSDHAPVWMELKEE
;
A
#
# COMPACT_ATOMS: atom_id res chain seq x y z
N MET A 1 8.20 3.12 1.60
CA MET A 1 6.82 3.64 1.53
C MET A 1 6.76 4.90 0.67
N PRO A 2 5.75 5.03 -0.20
CA PRO A 2 5.64 6.17 -1.12
C PRO A 2 5.42 7.54 -0.47
N SER A 3 4.52 7.60 0.51
CA SER A 3 4.02 8.83 1.10
C SER A 3 3.68 8.68 2.58
N ASP A 4 3.34 9.80 3.22
CA ASP A 4 2.94 9.83 4.63
C ASP A 4 1.58 9.16 4.85
N LEU A 5 0.71 9.10 3.83
CA LEU A 5 -0.56 8.36 3.86
C LEU A 5 -0.37 6.84 3.95
N ASP A 6 0.84 6.35 3.66
CA ASP A 6 1.17 4.93 3.61
C ASP A 6 1.70 4.41 4.95
N ILE A 7 1.63 5.22 6.01
CA ILE A 7 2.23 4.93 7.30
C ILE A 7 1.33 5.43 8.42
N TYR A 8 1.10 4.58 9.40
CA TYR A 8 0.58 5.02 10.69
C TYR A 8 1.66 5.81 11.45
N LYS A 9 1.40 7.08 11.75
CA LYS A 9 2.32 8.00 12.47
C LYS A 9 3.69 8.16 11.76
N PRO A 10 3.73 8.82 10.59
CA PRO A 10 4.95 8.99 9.77
C PRO A 10 6.13 9.57 10.54
N GLU A 11 5.87 10.39 11.56
CA GLU A 11 6.89 11.01 12.40
C GLU A 11 7.79 9.99 13.12
N LYS A 12 7.31 8.76 13.35
CA LYS A 12 8.06 7.68 13.98
C LYS A 12 8.97 6.90 13.03
N TYR A 13 8.82 7.12 11.73
CA TYR A 13 9.51 6.36 10.69
C TYR A 13 10.56 7.19 9.94
N LYS A 14 10.83 8.44 10.35
CA LYS A 14 11.77 9.35 9.67
C LYS A 14 13.15 8.75 9.43
N ASP A 15 13.66 8.00 10.40
CA ASP A 15 14.99 7.37 10.34
C ASP A 15 14.92 5.87 9.96
N ASN A 16 13.74 5.38 9.56
CA ASN A 16 13.55 4.00 9.18
C ASN A 16 13.95 3.78 7.72
N ALA A 17 14.65 2.69 7.42
CA ALA A 17 15.07 2.33 6.07
C ALA A 17 13.90 2.28 5.06
N LEU A 18 12.71 1.89 5.52
CA LEU A 18 11.51 1.83 4.68
C LEU A 18 10.96 3.22 4.31
N PHE A 19 11.41 4.29 4.96
CA PHE A 19 10.96 5.67 4.71
C PHE A 19 12.09 6.60 4.24
N GLY A 20 13.22 6.04 3.82
CA GLY A 20 14.37 6.80 3.34
C GLY A 20 14.01 7.75 2.16
N PRO A 21 14.60 8.95 2.12
CA PRO A 21 14.33 9.93 1.08
C PRO A 21 14.68 9.42 -0.32
N GLU A 22 15.70 8.56 -0.44
CA GLU A 22 16.13 7.93 -1.69
C GLU A 22 15.05 6.99 -2.24
N SER A 23 14.50 6.09 -1.42
CA SER A 23 13.44 5.17 -1.84
C SER A 23 12.18 5.94 -2.28
N ARG A 24 11.84 7.03 -1.58
CA ARG A 24 10.72 7.91 -1.97
C ARG A 24 10.98 8.63 -3.29
N LYS A 25 12.23 9.04 -3.53
CA LYS A 25 12.63 9.64 -4.81
C LYS A 25 12.48 8.64 -5.95
N LEU A 26 13.02 7.44 -5.81
CA LEU A 26 12.92 6.38 -6.82
C LEU A 26 11.48 5.99 -7.10
N TRP A 27 10.64 5.89 -6.07
CA TRP A 27 9.20 5.66 -6.25
C TRP A 27 8.54 6.75 -7.11
N ARG A 28 8.81 8.04 -6.82
CA ARG A 28 8.26 9.15 -7.60
C ARG A 28 8.75 9.12 -9.04
N GLU A 29 10.01 8.76 -9.27
CA GLU A 29 10.57 8.61 -10.62
C GLU A 29 9.89 7.46 -11.38
N LEU A 30 9.63 6.34 -10.71
CA LEU A 30 8.89 5.21 -11.28
C LEU A 30 7.45 5.59 -11.66
N ILE A 31 6.74 6.34 -10.83
CA ILE A 31 5.40 6.83 -11.17
C ILE A 31 5.45 7.82 -12.34
N LYS A 32 6.44 8.73 -12.35
CA LYS A 32 6.63 9.70 -13.43
C LYS A 32 6.98 9.06 -14.77
N SER A 33 7.54 7.84 -14.79
CA SER A 33 7.88 7.14 -16.03
C SER A 33 6.68 6.45 -16.69
N GLY A 34 5.47 6.54 -16.11
CA GLY A 34 4.23 6.05 -16.71
C GLY A 34 3.52 4.96 -15.91
N TRP A 35 4.06 4.55 -14.76
CA TRP A 35 3.40 3.59 -13.88
C TRP A 35 2.36 4.26 -12.99
N THR A 36 1.21 3.62 -12.82
CA THR A 36 0.13 4.09 -11.95
C THR A 36 -0.04 3.17 -10.75
N ASP A 37 0.03 3.71 -9.54
CA ASP A 37 -0.33 3.01 -8.30
C ASP A 37 -1.87 2.84 -8.23
N ALA A 38 -2.35 1.61 -8.35
CA ALA A 38 -3.79 1.32 -8.41
C ALA A 38 -4.55 1.76 -7.15
N ILE A 39 -3.95 1.60 -5.96
CA ILE A 39 -4.58 2.04 -4.70
C ILE A 39 -4.75 3.55 -4.73
N ARG A 40 -3.71 4.30 -5.13
CA ARG A 40 -3.78 5.77 -5.18
C ARG A 40 -4.66 6.28 -6.32
N LYS A 41 -4.86 5.49 -7.38
CA LYS A 41 -5.78 5.84 -8.48
C LYS A 41 -7.24 5.84 -8.03
N LEU A 42 -7.68 4.84 -7.26
CA LEU A 42 -9.07 4.74 -6.79
C LEU A 42 -9.30 5.35 -5.40
N HIS A 43 -8.28 5.34 -4.53
CA HIS A 43 -8.32 5.85 -3.17
C HIS A 43 -7.18 6.86 -2.91
N PRO A 44 -7.23 8.05 -3.55
CA PRO A 44 -6.11 8.99 -3.54
C PRO A 44 -5.77 9.54 -2.15
N ASN A 45 -6.76 9.64 -1.26
CA ASN A 45 -6.62 10.32 0.03
C ASN A 45 -6.82 9.37 1.23
N GLU A 46 -7.08 8.09 1.00
CA GLU A 46 -7.36 7.15 2.09
C GLU A 46 -6.09 6.52 2.65
N PRO A 47 -5.92 6.46 3.99
CA PRO A 47 -4.87 5.68 4.61
C PRO A 47 -5.22 4.19 4.51
N ILE A 48 -4.59 3.51 3.57
CA ILE A 48 -4.73 2.07 3.33
C ILE A 48 -3.39 1.43 3.66
N TYR A 49 -3.41 0.37 4.48
CA TYR A 49 -2.21 -0.36 4.90
C TYR A 49 -2.32 -1.80 4.42
N THR A 50 -1.18 -2.45 4.25
CA THR A 50 -1.07 -3.86 3.80
C THR A 50 -0.24 -4.69 4.76
N PHE A 51 0.45 -4.06 5.70
CA PHE A 51 1.32 -4.69 6.68
C PHE A 51 1.01 -4.20 8.09
N TRP A 52 1.01 -5.11 9.06
CA TRP A 52 0.93 -4.81 10.49
C TRP A 52 1.84 -5.75 11.27
N ASP A 53 2.79 -5.16 12.00
CA ASP A 53 3.68 -5.86 12.90
C ASP A 53 2.90 -6.69 13.95
N TYR A 54 3.42 -7.86 14.32
CA TYR A 54 2.82 -8.71 15.34
C TYR A 54 2.85 -8.07 16.74
N LEU A 55 3.76 -7.14 16.97
CA LEU A 55 3.98 -6.50 18.27
C LEU A 55 2.94 -5.41 18.57
N ARG A 56 2.70 -5.20 19.87
CA ARG A 56 1.92 -4.06 20.39
C ARG A 56 0.53 -3.91 19.77
N ASN A 57 -0.08 -5.03 19.40
CA ASN A 57 -1.41 -5.10 18.77
C ASN A 57 -1.53 -4.12 17.59
N ALA A 58 -0.55 -4.11 16.67
CA ALA A 58 -0.55 -3.16 15.57
C ALA A 58 -1.79 -3.32 14.67
N TYR A 59 -2.18 -4.56 14.36
CA TYR A 59 -3.39 -4.87 13.60
C TYR A 59 -4.66 -4.31 14.26
N GLY A 60 -4.91 -4.61 15.54
CA GLY A 60 -6.11 -4.14 16.25
C GLY A 60 -6.18 -2.62 16.42
N ARG A 61 -5.03 -1.93 16.41
CA ARG A 61 -4.98 -0.45 16.42
C ARG A 61 -4.98 0.17 15.02
N ASN A 62 -5.05 -0.64 13.98
CA ASN A 62 -4.82 -0.26 12.59
C ASN A 62 -3.51 0.54 12.39
N ALA A 63 -2.47 0.21 13.16
CA ALA A 63 -1.17 0.85 13.11
C ALA A 63 -0.28 0.18 12.06
N GLY A 64 -0.60 0.40 10.78
CA GLY A 64 0.01 -0.32 9.66
C GLY A 64 0.93 0.50 8.77
N LEU A 65 1.52 -0.19 7.80
CA LEU A 65 2.29 0.35 6.68
C LEU A 65 1.68 -0.16 5.36
N ARG A 66 1.82 0.61 4.28
CA ARG A 66 1.54 0.13 2.92
C ARG A 66 2.85 -0.21 2.22
N LEU A 67 3.12 -1.51 2.11
CA LEU A 67 4.35 -2.06 1.54
C LEU A 67 4.09 -2.82 0.22
N ASP A 68 2.85 -3.22 -0.02
CA ASP A 68 2.45 -4.03 -1.16
C ASP A 68 1.68 -3.17 -2.15
N HIS A 69 2.04 -3.27 -3.44
CA HIS A 69 1.59 -2.33 -4.46
C HIS A 69 1.28 -3.05 -5.78
N PHE A 70 0.17 -2.66 -6.42
CA PHE A 70 -0.04 -2.90 -7.85
C PHE A 70 0.34 -1.65 -8.64
N LEU A 71 1.33 -1.80 -9.52
CA LEU A 71 1.73 -0.78 -10.48
C LEU A 71 1.23 -1.17 -11.87
N LEU A 72 0.42 -0.31 -12.46
CA LEU A 72 -0.26 -0.55 -13.72
C LEU A 72 0.39 0.28 -14.82
N ASN A 73 0.52 -0.31 -15.99
CA ASN A 73 0.79 0.44 -17.23
C ASN A 73 -0.50 1.10 -17.74
N GLU A 74 -0.38 1.94 -18.78
CA GLU A 74 -1.51 2.69 -19.34
C GLU A 74 -2.68 1.80 -19.80
N LEU A 75 -2.38 0.64 -20.39
CA LEU A 75 -3.40 -0.29 -20.88
C LEU A 75 -4.28 -0.84 -19.74
N LEU A 76 -3.68 -1.16 -18.60
CA LEU A 76 -4.42 -1.69 -17.45
C LEU A 76 -5.14 -0.60 -16.66
N VAL A 77 -4.65 0.64 -16.68
CA VAL A 77 -5.29 1.75 -15.93
C VAL A 77 -6.74 1.97 -16.36
N GLY A 78 -7.03 1.91 -17.67
CA GLY A 78 -8.40 2.07 -18.18
C GLY A 78 -9.34 0.91 -17.79
N ARG A 79 -8.76 -0.25 -17.44
CA ARG A 79 -9.48 -1.46 -17.05
C ARG A 79 -9.64 -1.60 -15.54
N LEU A 80 -8.95 -0.80 -14.72
CA LEU A 80 -9.04 -0.87 -13.27
C LEU A 80 -10.48 -0.60 -12.82
N LYS A 81 -11.13 -1.63 -12.26
CA LYS A 81 -12.52 -1.57 -11.77
C LYS A 81 -12.56 -1.41 -10.25
N ALA A 82 -11.78 -2.20 -9.53
CA ALA A 82 -11.69 -2.14 -8.08
C ALA A 82 -10.29 -2.53 -7.60
N ILE A 83 -9.94 -2.11 -6.38
CA ILE A 83 -8.69 -2.40 -5.69
C ILE A 83 -9.02 -2.48 -4.20
N GLY A 84 -8.36 -3.38 -3.47
CA GLY A 84 -8.62 -3.52 -2.05
C GLY A 84 -7.53 -4.28 -1.31
N VAL A 85 -7.72 -4.36 0.01
CA VAL A 85 -6.86 -5.11 0.93
C VAL A 85 -7.74 -5.96 1.81
N ASP A 86 -7.52 -7.27 1.82
CA ASP A 86 -8.29 -8.22 2.61
C ASP A 86 -7.78 -8.27 4.05
N LYS A 87 -8.08 -7.20 4.80
CA LYS A 87 -7.68 -7.04 6.20
C LYS A 87 -8.17 -8.18 7.09
N ASP A 88 -9.32 -8.77 6.79
CA ASP A 88 -9.87 -9.87 7.58
C ASP A 88 -9.05 -11.16 7.42
N VAL A 89 -8.38 -11.35 6.28
CA VAL A 89 -7.45 -12.49 6.08
C VAL A 89 -6.23 -12.33 6.97
N ARG A 90 -5.70 -11.11 7.08
CA ARG A 90 -4.65 -10.74 8.05
C ARG A 90 -5.12 -10.82 9.51
N GLY A 91 -6.43 -10.76 9.77
CA GLY A 91 -6.99 -10.88 11.11
C GLY A 91 -7.09 -12.31 11.64
N ARG A 92 -6.78 -13.32 10.81
CA ARG A 92 -6.88 -14.74 11.19
C ARG A 92 -5.74 -15.17 12.11
N GLU A 93 -6.00 -16.22 12.88
CA GLU A 93 -4.99 -16.83 13.74
C GLU A 93 -3.80 -17.35 12.89
N HIS A 94 -2.57 -17.11 13.37
CA HIS A 94 -1.32 -17.50 12.70
C HIS A 94 -1.18 -17.01 11.24
N SER A 95 -1.88 -15.93 10.86
CA SER A 95 -1.70 -15.33 9.53
C SER A 95 -0.32 -14.68 9.37
N SER A 96 0.07 -14.41 8.12
CA SER A 96 1.16 -13.47 7.80
C SER A 96 0.90 -12.09 8.45
N ASP A 97 1.95 -11.30 8.58
CA ASP A 97 1.96 -9.88 8.95
C ASP A 97 1.45 -8.97 7.81
N HIS A 98 1.43 -9.47 6.59
CA HIS A 98 0.82 -8.84 5.43
C HIS A 98 -0.62 -9.29 5.20
N ALA A 99 -1.43 -8.40 4.62
CA ALA A 99 -2.75 -8.69 4.08
C ALA A 99 -2.68 -8.79 2.55
N PRO A 100 -3.43 -9.72 1.93
CA PRO A 100 -3.54 -9.79 0.48
C PRO A 100 -4.04 -8.46 -0.08
N VAL A 101 -3.35 -7.95 -1.10
CA VAL A 101 -3.84 -6.88 -1.96
C VAL A 101 -4.43 -7.52 -3.20
N TRP A 102 -5.59 -7.06 -3.63
CA TRP A 102 -6.25 -7.57 -4.83
C TRP A 102 -6.72 -6.41 -5.70
N MET A 103 -6.83 -6.66 -7.01
CA MET A 103 -7.47 -5.76 -7.96
C MET A 103 -8.45 -6.53 -8.83
N GLU A 104 -9.50 -5.84 -9.26
CA GLU A 104 -10.45 -6.31 -10.26
C GLU A 104 -10.27 -5.48 -11.54
N LEU A 105 -10.17 -6.16 -12.68
CA LEU A 105 -10.11 -5.55 -14.00
C LEU A 105 -11.42 -5.81 -14.74
N LYS A 106 -11.85 -4.85 -15.56
CA LYS A 106 -12.96 -5.05 -16.50
C LYS A 106 -12.56 -6.14 -17.52
N GLU A 107 -13.52 -7.02 -17.81
CA GLU A 107 -13.48 -7.89 -18.98
C GLU A 107 -13.50 -7.04 -20.26
N GLU A 108 -13.02 -7.62 -21.36
CA GLU A 108 -12.95 -6.95 -22.68
C GLU A 108 -14.32 -6.81 -23.35
#